data_AF-A0AAD7SMG8-F1
#
_entry.id   AF-A0AAD7SMG8-F1
#
_cell.length_a   1.000
_cell.length_b   1.000
_cell.length_c   1.000
_cell.angle_alpha   90.00
_cell.angle_beta   90.00
_cell.angle_gamma   90.00
#
_symmetry.space_group_name_H-M   'P 1'
#
loop_
_entity.id
_entity.type
_entity.pdbx_description
1 polymer ?
#
loop_
_entity_poly.entity_id
_entity_poly.type
_entity_poly.pdbx_seq_one_letter_code
_entity_poly.pdbx_strand_id
1 'polypeptide(L)'
;MIITTFGKDDWFCSKVVVKTPEGDTVHFPWYRWLSEREVVAIRADTAKKVFEDQHHLVVYHREKDLQSRKKEYRWDFVMYQQRESWFVHMEGIPQCLKVDNPLDLPAEVCFSFTKTTQFLYTEYIQGHWKEDDFFGYQFLNGVNPMMIRRCSKLPPNFPVTDNMEGNIFLCDYKILEGVPVNVVNGKQQYQAVPLCLLYQNPDGNLLPIAIQLKQQPGELNPIFLPSDSEHDWLLAKIFVRSAEFTAHQLDSHLLRTHLLAEVFTVAMLRNLPMVHPLYKLLISHTRYTLQINYMARLLLIGETGSFTQFAATGGEGVNVILRRAFSSLTYSSLCLPEDITARGLESVPKFYYRDDGLRLWDIINRFVEGMVRHYYPCDGEVQQDSELQSWIGEIFTHGFLEQGNTGIPAAFNTVTEVIRFLTMAIFTGSAQHAAVNSGQYDFGGWMPNNPFSLQHPPPTTKGCSDEHTILQILPDVNVTVQGMSTTWGLSR
;
A
#
# COMPACT_ATOMS: atom_id res chain seq x y z
N MET A 1 18.45 11.55 -33.40
CA MET A 1 19.25 11.21 -32.20
C MET A 1 20.19 12.37 -31.95
N ILE A 2 20.17 12.95 -30.75
CA ILE A 2 21.09 14.01 -30.34
C ILE A 2 22.06 13.41 -29.32
N ILE A 3 23.35 13.74 -29.42
CA ILE A 3 24.43 13.31 -28.52
C ILE A 3 24.98 14.58 -27.87
N THR A 4 24.98 14.65 -26.53
CA THR A 4 25.42 15.85 -25.78
C THR A 4 26.45 15.52 -24.70
N THR A 5 27.39 16.42 -24.43
CA THR A 5 28.37 16.38 -23.32
C THR A 5 28.31 17.70 -22.54
N PHE A 6 28.25 17.65 -21.20
CA PHE A 6 28.14 18.82 -20.32
C PHE A 6 29.33 18.96 -19.34
N GLY A 7 29.49 20.17 -18.77
CA GLY A 7 30.58 20.59 -17.89
C GLY A 7 30.50 20.03 -16.46
N LYS A 8 31.25 20.64 -15.51
CA LYS A 8 31.52 20.12 -14.14
C LYS A 8 30.31 20.00 -13.20
N ASP A 9 29.14 20.54 -13.56
CA ASP A 9 27.95 20.58 -12.70
C ASP A 9 26.86 19.67 -13.28
N ASP A 10 26.15 18.95 -12.39
CA ASP A 10 24.99 18.14 -12.77
C ASP A 10 23.88 19.03 -13.35
N TRP A 11 23.28 18.62 -14.47
CA TRP A 11 22.27 19.42 -15.17
C TRP A 11 20.96 18.65 -15.34
N PHE A 12 19.87 19.16 -14.75
CA PHE A 12 18.53 18.64 -15.03
C PHE A 12 18.01 19.19 -16.35
N CYS A 13 17.88 18.32 -17.35
CA CYS A 13 17.31 18.67 -18.64
C CYS A 13 15.87 18.19 -18.74
N SER A 14 14.92 19.12 -18.87
CA SER A 14 13.51 18.78 -19.07
C SER A 14 13.25 18.27 -20.49
N LYS A 15 13.70 19.03 -21.50
CA LYS A 15 13.61 18.67 -22.91
C LYS A 15 14.64 19.41 -23.75
N VAL A 16 14.96 18.84 -24.90
CA VAL A 16 15.65 19.54 -25.99
C VAL A 16 14.62 19.84 -27.10
N VAL A 17 14.69 21.03 -27.67
CA VAL A 17 13.83 21.44 -28.79
C VAL A 17 14.73 21.78 -29.96
N VAL A 18 14.49 21.13 -31.10
CA VAL A 18 15.26 21.37 -32.33
C VAL A 18 14.33 21.93 -33.37
N LYS A 19 14.73 23.07 -33.95
CA LYS A 19 14.09 23.62 -35.15
C LYS A 19 14.93 23.22 -36.36
N THR A 20 14.33 22.50 -37.30
CA THR A 20 15.05 22.02 -38.49
C THR A 20 15.20 23.15 -39.52
N PRO A 21 16.15 23.05 -40.48
CA PRO A 21 16.26 24.00 -41.58
C PRO A 21 14.98 24.15 -42.40
N GLU A 22 14.16 23.10 -42.47
CA GLU A 22 12.87 23.06 -43.18
C GLU A 22 11.75 23.81 -42.42
N GLY A 23 12.00 24.21 -41.16
CA GLY A 23 11.07 24.98 -40.33
C GLY A 23 10.30 24.15 -39.30
N ASP A 24 10.44 22.83 -39.33
CA ASP A 24 9.78 21.93 -38.38
C ASP A 24 10.36 22.07 -36.98
N THR A 25 9.53 21.88 -35.96
CA THR A 25 9.95 21.85 -34.56
C THR A 25 9.78 20.45 -34.01
N VAL A 26 10.87 19.86 -33.52
CA VAL A 26 10.90 18.52 -32.95
C VAL A 26 11.25 18.60 -31.47
N HIS A 27 10.46 17.93 -30.63
CA HIS A 27 10.65 17.88 -29.19
C HIS A 27 11.29 16.57 -28.75
N PHE A 28 12.25 16.66 -27.84
CA PHE A 28 12.99 15.53 -27.27
C PHE A 28 12.86 15.60 -25.74
N PRO A 29 11.81 15.02 -25.15
CA PRO A 29 11.65 14.99 -23.70
C PRO A 29 12.75 14.13 -23.05
N TRP A 30 13.31 14.61 -21.93
CA TRP A 30 14.37 13.91 -21.19
C TRP A 30 13.99 13.73 -19.71
N TYR A 31 13.67 14.81 -19.01
CA TYR A 31 13.27 14.83 -17.60
C TYR A 31 14.20 14.04 -16.67
N ARG A 32 15.51 14.09 -16.91
CA ARG A 32 16.54 13.44 -16.09
C ARG A 32 17.74 14.36 -15.89
N TRP A 33 18.49 14.07 -14.84
CA TRP A 33 19.80 14.65 -14.58
C TRP A 33 20.82 14.11 -15.58
N LEU A 34 21.76 14.97 -15.97
CA LEU A 34 22.93 14.64 -16.77
C LEU A 34 24.16 14.92 -15.91
N SER A 35 24.95 13.89 -15.70
CA SER A 35 26.17 13.95 -14.89
C SER A 35 27.41 14.15 -15.75
N GLU A 36 28.54 14.51 -15.14
CA GLU A 36 29.80 14.77 -15.85
C GLU A 36 30.18 13.58 -16.75
N ARG A 37 30.40 13.85 -18.05
CA ARG A 37 30.82 12.88 -19.09
C ARG A 37 29.75 11.89 -19.56
N GLU A 38 28.51 12.04 -19.12
CA GLU A 38 27.42 11.22 -19.62
C GLU A 38 27.05 11.64 -21.04
N VAL A 39 27.14 10.70 -21.98
CA VAL A 39 26.67 10.88 -23.35
C VAL A 39 25.32 10.21 -23.49
N VAL A 40 24.27 11.02 -23.65
CA VAL A 40 22.91 10.53 -23.78
C VAL A 40 22.40 10.63 -25.21
N ALA A 41 21.61 9.64 -25.59
CA ALA A 41 20.88 9.61 -26.85
C ALA A 41 19.39 9.73 -26.56
N ILE A 42 18.76 10.78 -27.09
CA ILE A 42 17.34 11.09 -26.86
C ILE A 42 16.49 10.88 -28.12
N ARG A 43 15.28 10.37 -27.90
CA ARG A 43 14.24 10.11 -28.90
C ARG A 43 13.26 11.29 -28.98
N ALA A 44 12.64 11.45 -30.14
CA ALA A 44 11.52 12.39 -30.27
C ALA A 44 10.34 11.97 -29.37
N ASP A 45 9.48 12.93 -29.07
CA ASP A 45 8.31 12.80 -28.19
C ASP A 45 7.31 11.72 -28.61
N THR A 46 7.17 11.47 -29.91
CA THR A 46 6.24 10.49 -30.47
C THR A 46 6.53 9.09 -29.93
N ALA A 47 5.57 8.53 -29.18
CA ALA A 47 5.69 7.20 -28.62
C ALA A 47 5.72 6.13 -29.71
N LYS A 48 6.49 5.06 -29.49
CA LYS A 48 6.62 3.93 -30.42
C LYS A 48 6.71 2.60 -29.69
N LYS A 49 6.05 1.57 -30.21
CA LYS A 49 6.21 0.16 -29.83
C LYS A 49 7.39 -0.47 -30.56
N VAL A 50 7.84 -1.62 -30.09
CA VAL A 50 9.06 -2.28 -30.60
C VAL A 50 9.01 -2.56 -32.10
N PHE A 51 7.86 -3.01 -32.61
CA PHE A 51 7.69 -3.37 -34.03
C PHE A 51 7.45 -2.17 -34.97
N GLU A 52 7.33 -0.94 -34.44
CA GLU A 52 7.19 0.28 -35.25
C GLU A 52 8.53 0.91 -35.62
N ASP A 53 9.62 0.51 -34.94
CA ASP A 53 10.97 1.00 -35.20
C ASP A 53 11.63 0.17 -36.32
N GLN A 54 11.68 0.72 -37.54
CA GLN A 54 12.25 0.00 -38.70
C GLN A 54 13.71 0.37 -39.02
N HIS A 55 14.18 1.54 -38.56
CA HIS A 55 15.53 2.01 -38.88
C HIS A 55 16.56 1.44 -37.89
N HIS A 56 17.64 0.83 -38.39
CA HIS A 56 18.63 0.12 -37.57
C HIS A 56 19.19 0.95 -36.38
N LEU A 57 19.44 2.25 -36.56
CA LEU A 57 19.93 3.11 -35.48
C LEU A 57 18.93 3.28 -34.32
N VAL A 58 17.61 3.31 -34.60
CA VAL A 58 16.61 3.46 -33.54
C VAL A 58 16.35 2.15 -32.82
N VAL A 59 16.45 1.02 -33.52
CA VAL A 59 16.43 -0.33 -32.93
C VAL A 59 17.63 -0.50 -32.00
N TYR A 60 18.83 -0.20 -32.48
CA TYR A 60 20.05 -0.24 -31.68
C TYR A 60 19.98 0.65 -30.43
N HIS A 61 19.44 1.88 -30.57
CA HIS A 61 19.25 2.79 -29.44
C HIS A 61 18.32 2.20 -28.37
N ARG A 62 17.18 1.65 -28.79
CA ARG A 62 16.18 1.01 -27.91
C ARG A 62 16.78 -0.18 -27.16
N GLU A 63 17.49 -1.06 -27.85
CA GLU A 63 18.18 -2.21 -27.23
C GLU A 63 19.24 -1.76 -26.22
N LYS A 64 20.00 -0.69 -26.52
CA LYS A 64 20.99 -0.14 -25.60
C LYS A 64 20.38 0.51 -24.37
N ASP A 65 19.29 1.26 -24.52
CA ASP A 65 18.52 1.81 -23.39
C ASP A 65 18.08 0.68 -22.46
N LEU A 66 17.46 -0.37 -22.99
CA LEU A 66 17.01 -1.53 -22.21
C LEU A 66 18.16 -2.28 -21.55
N GLN A 67 19.25 -2.55 -22.27
CA GLN A 67 20.44 -3.19 -21.69
C GLN A 67 21.03 -2.38 -20.53
N SER A 68 21.10 -1.05 -20.68
CA SER A 68 21.59 -0.17 -19.61
C SER A 68 20.66 -0.19 -18.41
N ARG A 69 19.36 -0.03 -18.65
CA ARG A 69 18.33 -0.06 -17.61
C ARG A 69 18.30 -1.37 -16.85
N LYS A 70 18.43 -2.52 -17.52
CA LYS A 70 18.51 -3.83 -16.85
C LYS A 70 19.77 -3.99 -16.00
N LYS A 71 20.84 -3.27 -16.31
CA LYS A 71 22.07 -3.24 -15.49
C LYS A 71 21.96 -2.30 -14.30
N GLU A 72 21.26 -1.18 -14.47
CA GLU A 72 21.05 -0.13 -13.46
C GLU A 72 19.98 -0.55 -12.45
N TYR A 73 18.81 -0.94 -12.93
CA TYR A 73 17.69 -1.42 -12.13
C TYR A 73 17.73 -2.95 -12.07
N ARG A 74 18.15 -3.48 -10.93
CA ARG A 74 18.19 -4.93 -10.67
C ARG A 74 17.20 -5.28 -9.58
N TRP A 75 16.62 -6.46 -9.73
CA TRP A 75 16.06 -7.17 -8.61
C TRP A 75 17.25 -7.57 -7.69
N ASP A 76 17.20 -7.23 -6.40
CA ASP A 76 17.99 -7.85 -5.31
C ASP A 76 17.16 -8.13 -4.03
N PHE A 77 17.40 -9.15 -3.21
CA PHE A 77 16.51 -9.45 -2.06
C PHE A 77 16.48 -8.34 -0.98
N VAL A 78 15.34 -8.14 -0.29
CA VAL A 78 15.24 -7.22 0.86
C VAL A 78 16.23 -7.67 1.95
N MET A 79 17.25 -6.86 2.21
CA MET A 79 18.27 -7.15 3.23
C MET A 79 17.89 -6.55 4.59
N TYR A 80 18.03 -7.34 5.65
CA TYR A 80 18.04 -6.86 7.04
C TYR A 80 19.38 -7.15 7.70
N GLN A 81 19.77 -6.22 8.57
CA GLN A 81 20.84 -6.44 9.53
C GLN A 81 20.27 -7.23 10.72
N GLN A 82 20.94 -8.33 11.06
CA GLN A 82 20.76 -9.01 12.34
C GLN A 82 22.16 -9.34 12.85
N ARG A 83 22.51 -8.79 14.01
CA ARG A 83 23.69 -9.04 14.87
C ARG A 83 24.86 -9.84 14.25
N GLU A 84 25.96 -9.12 14.01
CA GLU A 84 27.35 -9.61 13.89
C GLU A 84 27.65 -10.79 12.93
N SER A 85 26.96 -10.89 11.79
CA SER A 85 27.47 -11.65 10.64
C SER A 85 26.81 -11.18 9.34
N TRP A 86 27.61 -11.07 8.27
CA TRP A 86 27.12 -10.71 6.94
C TRP A 86 26.40 -11.91 6.29
N PHE A 87 25.22 -11.62 5.72
CA PHE A 87 24.43 -12.44 4.78
C PHE A 87 23.77 -13.71 5.35
N VAL A 88 22.44 -13.67 5.55
CA VAL A 88 21.57 -14.86 5.59
C VAL A 88 20.25 -14.57 4.85
N HIS A 89 19.84 -15.55 4.03
CA HIS A 89 18.84 -15.49 2.97
C HIS A 89 17.37 -15.51 3.44
N MET A 90 16.44 -14.92 2.67
CA MET A 90 14.99 -15.14 2.79
C MET A 90 14.39 -15.57 1.44
N GLU A 91 13.74 -16.74 1.41
CA GLU A 91 12.92 -17.24 0.31
C GLU A 91 11.52 -16.58 0.35
N GLY A 92 11.02 -16.10 -0.80
CA GLY A 92 9.60 -15.76 -0.97
C GLY A 92 9.19 -14.29 -0.87
N ILE A 93 10.07 -13.31 -1.13
CA ILE A 93 9.74 -11.87 -1.18
C ILE A 93 10.47 -11.18 -2.36
N PRO A 94 9.88 -10.17 -3.04
CA PRO A 94 10.49 -9.44 -4.17
C PRO A 94 11.69 -8.56 -3.80
N GLN A 95 12.33 -7.96 -4.81
CA GLN A 95 13.75 -7.59 -4.79
C GLN A 95 14.06 -6.07 -5.16
N CYS A 96 15.09 -5.32 -4.65
CA CYS A 96 15.36 -3.85 -4.79
C CYS A 96 16.83 -3.29 -4.76
N LEU A 97 17.04 -2.00 -5.11
CA LEU A 97 18.32 -1.27 -5.40
C LEU A 97 19.17 -0.77 -4.17
N LYS A 98 20.49 -0.56 -4.35
CA LYS A 98 21.52 -0.13 -3.35
C LYS A 98 21.92 1.36 -3.43
N VAL A 99 21.70 2.16 -2.36
CA VAL A 99 22.27 3.54 -2.14
C VAL A 99 22.34 3.84 -0.63
N ASP A 100 23.33 4.58 -0.12
CA ASP A 100 23.64 4.62 1.33
C ASP A 100 22.98 5.75 2.18
N ASN A 101 22.37 6.80 1.60
CA ASN A 101 21.76 7.91 2.37
C ASN A 101 20.52 8.59 1.72
N PRO A 102 19.39 8.75 2.44
CA PRO A 102 18.18 9.45 1.97
C PRO A 102 18.32 10.95 1.69
N LEU A 103 19.36 11.61 2.22
CA LEU A 103 19.59 13.05 2.02
C LEU A 103 20.30 13.36 0.69
N ASP A 104 20.75 12.34 -0.03
CA ASP A 104 21.43 12.48 -1.33
C ASP A 104 20.43 12.66 -2.50
N LEU A 105 19.16 12.90 -2.20
CA LEU A 105 18.11 13.04 -3.20
C LEU A 105 17.80 14.49 -3.56
N PRO A 106 17.45 14.77 -4.83
CA PRO A 106 17.08 16.11 -5.26
C PRO A 106 15.82 16.65 -4.56
N ALA A 107 15.82 17.94 -4.20
CA ALA A 107 14.69 18.60 -3.50
C ALA A 107 13.34 18.57 -4.26
N GLU A 108 13.37 18.34 -5.57
CA GLU A 108 12.18 18.11 -6.41
C GLU A 108 11.35 16.90 -5.96
N VAL A 109 11.95 16.04 -5.12
CA VAL A 109 11.37 14.80 -4.61
C VAL A 109 10.65 14.90 -3.26
N CYS A 110 10.66 16.08 -2.65
CA CYS A 110 10.14 16.28 -1.30
C CYS A 110 8.72 16.88 -1.29
N PHE A 111 7.91 16.46 -0.30
CA PHE A 111 6.47 16.76 -0.22
C PHE A 111 6.10 18.18 0.26
N SER A 112 4.89 18.65 -0.09
CA SER A 112 4.25 19.84 0.49
C SER A 112 2.72 19.69 0.61
N PHE A 113 2.16 19.77 1.83
CA PHE A 113 0.73 19.98 2.10
C PHE A 113 0.47 20.78 3.40
N THR A 114 -0.70 21.44 3.48
CA THR A 114 -1.07 22.47 4.48
C THR A 114 -1.64 21.90 5.78
N LYS A 115 -1.10 22.37 6.93
CA LYS A 115 -1.29 21.81 8.28
C LYS A 115 -2.65 22.06 8.96
N THR A 116 -3.45 23.03 8.50
CA THR A 116 -4.61 23.53 9.26
C THR A 116 -5.77 22.54 9.33
N THR A 117 -6.03 21.78 8.26
CA THR A 117 -7.15 20.82 8.21
C THR A 117 -6.92 19.61 9.13
N GLN A 118 -5.66 19.22 9.30
CA GLN A 118 -5.24 18.04 10.08
C GLN A 118 -5.57 18.20 11.58
N PHE A 119 -5.40 19.42 12.13
CA PHE A 119 -5.70 19.70 13.54
C PHE A 119 -7.20 19.58 13.87
N LEU A 120 -8.08 19.99 12.95
CA LEU A 120 -9.54 19.93 13.17
C LEU A 120 -10.07 18.48 13.21
N TYR A 121 -9.49 17.58 12.42
CA TYR A 121 -9.88 16.17 12.43
C TYR A 121 -9.49 15.47 13.72
N THR A 122 -8.27 15.70 14.23
CA THR A 122 -7.83 15.08 15.48
C THR A 122 -8.69 15.53 16.67
N GLU A 123 -9.11 16.79 16.72
CA GLU A 123 -10.03 17.30 17.75
C GLU A 123 -11.40 16.60 17.71
N TYR A 124 -11.96 16.40 16.50
CA TYR A 124 -13.19 15.63 16.33
C TYR A 124 -13.04 14.22 16.89
N ILE A 125 -11.95 13.53 16.57
CA ILE A 125 -11.73 12.15 17.00
C ILE A 125 -11.55 12.05 18.52
N GLN A 126 -10.84 13.00 19.12
CA GLN A 126 -10.74 13.08 20.58
C GLN A 126 -12.11 13.18 21.26
N GLY A 127 -13.08 13.87 20.64
CA GLY A 127 -14.45 13.98 21.13
C GLY A 127 -15.30 12.72 20.98
N HIS A 128 -15.09 11.93 19.91
CA HIS A 128 -16.04 10.88 19.49
C HIS A 128 -15.45 9.45 19.51
N TRP A 129 -14.17 9.24 19.83
CA TRP A 129 -13.52 7.92 19.76
C TRP A 129 -14.17 6.82 20.62
N LYS A 130 -14.91 7.21 21.67
CA LYS A 130 -15.63 6.26 22.54
C LYS A 130 -16.98 5.83 21.96
N GLU A 131 -17.51 6.52 20.95
CA GLU A 131 -18.83 6.28 20.39
C GLU A 131 -18.83 5.05 19.45
N ASP A 132 -19.90 4.28 19.49
CA ASP A 132 -20.03 3.03 18.72
C ASP A 132 -20.24 3.28 17.22
N ASP A 133 -20.99 4.32 16.87
CA ASP A 133 -21.19 4.73 15.48
C ASP A 133 -19.92 5.28 14.85
N PHE A 134 -19.11 6.05 15.60
CA PHE A 134 -17.80 6.50 15.11
C PHE A 134 -16.79 5.35 15.02
N PHE A 135 -16.81 4.41 15.96
CA PHE A 135 -16.01 3.18 15.85
C PHE A 135 -16.36 2.39 14.58
N GLY A 136 -17.66 2.19 14.32
CA GLY A 136 -18.13 1.49 13.13
C GLY A 136 -17.87 2.27 11.83
N TYR A 137 -18.05 3.59 11.84
CA TYR A 137 -17.78 4.49 10.72
C TYR A 137 -16.37 4.32 10.16
N GLN A 138 -15.38 4.13 11.04
CA GLN A 138 -13.98 3.99 10.64
C GLN A 138 -13.67 2.74 9.80
N PHE A 139 -14.50 1.70 9.84
CA PHE A 139 -14.33 0.53 8.95
C PHE A 139 -14.77 0.82 7.51
N LEU A 140 -15.54 1.88 7.29
CA LEU A 140 -15.98 2.32 5.96
C LEU A 140 -15.17 3.54 5.49
N ASN A 141 -14.85 4.46 6.39
CA ASN A 141 -14.36 5.78 6.03
C ASN A 141 -13.14 6.21 6.86
N GLY A 142 -12.58 5.30 7.64
CA GLY A 142 -11.32 5.49 8.35
C GLY A 142 -10.11 5.29 7.43
N VAL A 143 -8.93 5.27 8.03
CA VAL A 143 -7.66 5.04 7.30
C VAL A 143 -7.53 3.62 6.73
N ASN A 144 -8.36 2.67 7.17
CA ASN A 144 -8.29 1.28 6.73
C ASN A 144 -9.66 0.67 6.39
N PRO A 145 -10.28 1.05 5.26
CA PRO A 145 -11.58 0.54 4.83
C PRO A 145 -11.52 -0.86 4.17
N MET A 146 -10.46 -1.63 4.43
CA MET A 146 -10.13 -2.87 3.71
C MET A 146 -10.58 -4.15 4.43
N MET A 147 -10.83 -4.08 5.75
CA MET A 147 -11.04 -5.29 6.56
C MET A 147 -12.48 -5.78 6.60
N ILE A 148 -13.44 -4.86 6.53
CA ILE A 148 -14.86 -5.19 6.65
C ILE A 148 -15.35 -6.02 5.47
N ARG A 149 -16.19 -7.01 5.77
CA ARG A 149 -16.93 -7.82 4.77
C ARG A 149 -18.32 -8.13 5.27
N ARG A 150 -19.27 -8.34 4.36
CA ARG A 150 -20.61 -8.83 4.71
C ARG A 150 -20.51 -10.24 5.26
N CYS A 151 -21.18 -10.50 6.38
CA CYS A 151 -21.20 -11.79 7.05
C CYS A 151 -22.55 -12.47 6.79
N SER A 152 -22.56 -13.46 5.90
CA SER A 152 -23.76 -14.27 5.64
C SER A 152 -23.91 -15.43 6.63
N LYS A 153 -22.80 -15.84 7.26
CA LYS A 153 -22.76 -16.90 8.26
C LYS A 153 -21.64 -16.62 9.26
N LEU A 154 -21.96 -16.67 10.54
CA LEU A 154 -20.98 -16.51 11.60
C LEU A 154 -19.92 -17.63 11.54
N PRO A 155 -18.64 -17.29 11.73
CA PRO A 155 -17.59 -18.28 11.89
C PRO A 155 -17.87 -19.20 13.09
N PRO A 156 -17.59 -20.52 12.99
CA PRO A 156 -17.85 -21.46 14.08
C PRO A 156 -17.04 -21.16 15.35
N ASN A 157 -15.91 -20.46 15.21
CA ASN A 157 -15.07 -20.00 16.31
C ASN A 157 -15.53 -18.66 16.90
N PHE A 158 -16.69 -18.15 16.49
CA PHE A 158 -17.31 -16.95 17.03
C PHE A 158 -18.77 -17.23 17.46
N PRO A 159 -18.98 -17.90 18.61
CA PRO A 159 -20.27 -18.42 19.03
C PRO A 159 -21.19 -17.33 19.63
N VAL A 160 -21.54 -16.32 18.84
CA VAL A 160 -22.56 -15.33 19.21
C VAL A 160 -23.93 -16.01 19.19
N THR A 161 -24.68 -15.89 20.29
CA THR A 161 -25.87 -16.72 20.57
C THR A 161 -27.18 -16.19 19.98
N ASP A 162 -27.20 -14.95 19.49
CA ASP A 162 -28.41 -14.34 18.94
C ASP A 162 -28.53 -14.61 17.43
N ASN A 163 -29.74 -14.96 16.99
CA ASN A 163 -30.09 -15.05 15.57
C ASN A 163 -30.07 -13.65 14.94
N MET A 164 -28.88 -13.20 14.59
CA MET A 164 -28.67 -11.93 13.91
C MET A 164 -28.90 -12.12 12.41
N GLU A 165 -30.15 -11.94 11.97
CA GLU A 165 -30.52 -11.95 10.56
C GLU A 165 -30.41 -10.55 9.94
N GLY A 166 -29.76 -10.47 8.78
CA GLY A 166 -29.71 -9.26 7.93
C GLY A 166 -28.70 -8.19 8.38
N ASN A 167 -27.98 -7.62 7.40
CA ASN A 167 -27.07 -6.47 7.57
C ASN A 167 -25.94 -6.63 8.60
N ILE A 168 -25.42 -7.86 8.73
CA ILE A 168 -24.28 -8.18 9.56
C ILE A 168 -22.98 -8.14 8.74
N PHE A 169 -21.94 -7.60 9.37
CA PHE A 169 -20.60 -7.47 8.83
C PHE A 169 -19.58 -7.98 9.84
N LEU A 170 -18.44 -8.44 9.35
CA LEU A 170 -17.37 -9.00 10.17
C LEU A 170 -16.02 -8.39 9.76
N CYS A 171 -15.23 -8.01 10.75
CA CYS A 171 -13.80 -7.81 10.60
C CYS A 171 -13.08 -8.94 11.36
N ASP A 172 -12.34 -9.78 10.64
CA ASP A 172 -11.59 -10.92 11.19
C ASP A 172 -10.08 -10.70 11.02
N TYR A 173 -9.36 -10.62 12.14
CA TYR A 173 -7.92 -10.35 12.16
C TYR A 173 -7.09 -11.62 12.32
N LYS A 174 -7.61 -12.78 11.90
CA LYS A 174 -6.88 -14.06 11.91
C LYS A 174 -5.48 -14.00 11.31
N ILE A 175 -5.21 -13.08 10.38
CA ILE A 175 -3.86 -12.84 9.85
C ILE A 175 -2.80 -12.57 10.95
N LEU A 176 -3.23 -12.07 12.11
CA LEU A 176 -2.38 -11.77 13.27
C LEU A 176 -2.17 -12.96 14.22
N GLU A 177 -2.78 -14.13 13.95
CA GLU A 177 -2.71 -15.29 14.83
C GLU A 177 -1.28 -15.82 15.00
N GLY A 178 -0.77 -15.81 16.24
CA GLY A 178 0.59 -16.29 16.53
C GLY A 178 1.72 -15.41 15.97
N VAL A 179 1.43 -14.16 15.61
CA VAL A 179 2.47 -13.19 15.24
C VAL A 179 3.34 -12.87 16.47
N PRO A 180 4.68 -12.91 16.35
CA PRO A 180 5.57 -12.50 17.43
C PRO A 180 5.32 -11.04 17.84
N VAL A 181 5.24 -10.81 19.15
CA VAL A 181 5.04 -9.48 19.74
C VAL A 181 6.33 -8.94 20.33
N ASN A 182 6.52 -7.63 20.19
CA ASN A 182 7.75 -6.93 20.49
C ASN A 182 7.95 -6.65 21.99
N VAL A 183 9.17 -6.31 22.37
CA VAL A 183 9.52 -5.74 23.69
C VAL A 183 10.00 -4.32 23.47
N VAL A 184 9.20 -3.34 23.89
CA VAL A 184 9.49 -1.91 23.70
C VAL A 184 9.88 -1.31 25.05
N ASN A 185 11.05 -0.65 25.11
CA ASN A 185 11.62 -0.09 26.34
C ASN A 185 11.67 -1.10 27.51
N GLY A 186 11.96 -2.38 27.21
CA GLY A 186 12.00 -3.45 28.21
C GLY A 186 10.64 -3.96 28.69
N LYS A 187 9.53 -3.47 28.11
CA LYS A 187 8.17 -3.92 28.43
C LYS A 187 7.61 -4.81 27.32
N GLN A 188 7.01 -5.94 27.70
CA GLN A 188 6.32 -6.80 26.76
C GLN A 188 5.12 -6.07 26.15
N GLN A 189 5.02 -6.07 24.82
CA GLN A 189 3.84 -5.57 24.12
C GLN A 189 2.87 -6.72 23.81
N TYR A 190 1.61 -6.38 23.53
CA TYR A 190 0.55 -7.32 23.29
C TYR A 190 -0.26 -6.96 22.04
N GLN A 191 -0.69 -7.98 21.31
CA GLN A 191 -1.52 -7.87 20.12
C GLN A 191 -2.69 -8.85 20.26
N ALA A 192 -3.92 -8.32 20.19
CA ALA A 192 -5.12 -9.15 20.08
C ALA A 192 -5.30 -9.67 18.66
N VAL A 193 -6.10 -10.73 18.51
CA VAL A 193 -6.46 -11.32 17.21
C VAL A 193 -7.99 -11.38 17.10
N PRO A 194 -8.66 -10.21 17.04
CA PRO A 194 -10.09 -10.18 17.31
C PRO A 194 -10.95 -10.69 16.16
N LEU A 195 -12.22 -10.94 16.49
CA LEU A 195 -13.36 -11.00 15.59
C LEU A 195 -14.31 -9.88 16.03
N CYS A 196 -14.60 -8.94 15.14
CA CYS A 196 -15.50 -7.81 15.41
C CYS A 196 -16.74 -7.92 14.54
N LEU A 197 -17.89 -8.18 15.16
CA LEU A 197 -19.18 -8.22 14.49
C LEU A 197 -19.81 -6.83 14.50
N LEU A 198 -20.33 -6.41 13.35
CA LEU A 198 -21.02 -5.14 13.20
C LEU A 198 -22.41 -5.34 12.59
N TYR A 199 -23.35 -4.51 13.01
CA TYR A 199 -24.69 -4.44 12.47
C TYR A 199 -24.90 -3.07 11.83
N GLN A 200 -25.44 -3.05 10.61
CA GLN A 200 -25.92 -1.82 10.01
C GLN A 200 -27.37 -1.58 10.40
N ASN A 201 -27.60 -0.49 11.13
CA ASN A 201 -28.92 -0.07 11.57
C ASN A 201 -29.76 0.51 10.41
N PRO A 202 -31.07 0.74 10.62
CA PRO A 202 -31.94 1.34 9.59
C PRO A 202 -31.52 2.73 9.11
N ASP A 203 -30.80 3.50 9.93
CA ASP A 203 -30.26 4.83 9.56
C ASP A 203 -28.99 4.75 8.72
N GLY A 204 -28.53 3.54 8.40
CA GLY A 204 -27.32 3.26 7.63
C GLY A 204 -26.03 3.40 8.43
N ASN A 205 -26.09 3.57 9.76
CA ASN A 205 -24.92 3.59 10.62
C ASN A 205 -24.46 2.15 10.91
N LEU A 206 -23.15 1.94 10.91
CA LEU A 206 -22.54 0.68 11.26
C LEU A 206 -22.17 0.70 12.74
N LEU A 207 -22.65 -0.28 13.51
CA LEU A 207 -22.47 -0.34 14.96
C LEU A 207 -21.78 -1.66 15.34
N PRO A 208 -20.73 -1.65 16.17
CA PRO A 208 -20.18 -2.88 16.76
C PRO A 208 -21.21 -3.51 17.71
N ILE A 209 -21.41 -4.83 17.61
CA ILE A 209 -22.40 -5.55 18.43
C ILE A 209 -21.81 -6.72 19.21
N ALA A 210 -20.65 -7.23 18.79
CA ALA A 210 -19.93 -8.28 19.52
C ALA A 210 -18.44 -8.24 19.16
N ILE A 211 -17.58 -8.40 20.17
CA ILE A 211 -16.12 -8.47 19.99
C ILE A 211 -15.57 -9.67 20.77
N GLN A 212 -14.86 -10.56 20.09
CA GLN A 212 -14.06 -11.62 20.71
C GLN A 212 -12.58 -11.32 20.46
N LEU A 213 -11.74 -11.24 21.50
CA LEU A 213 -10.36 -10.70 21.37
C LEU A 213 -9.30 -11.72 20.93
N LYS A 214 -9.65 -13.00 20.91
CA LYS A 214 -8.83 -14.09 20.35
C LYS A 214 -9.67 -14.94 19.40
N GLN A 215 -9.00 -15.68 18.52
CA GLN A 215 -9.66 -16.53 17.53
C GLN A 215 -10.41 -17.73 18.13
N GLN A 216 -9.89 -18.35 19.19
CA GLN A 216 -10.50 -19.53 19.80
C GLN A 216 -11.43 -19.14 20.96
N PRO A 217 -12.70 -19.56 20.96
CA PRO A 217 -13.61 -19.27 22.06
C PRO A 217 -13.20 -20.03 23.34
N GLY A 218 -13.54 -19.50 24.50
CA GLY A 218 -13.28 -20.17 25.78
C GLY A 218 -13.56 -19.29 26.99
N GLU A 219 -13.49 -19.86 28.19
CA GLU A 219 -13.79 -19.15 29.45
C GLU A 219 -12.90 -17.91 29.68
N LEU A 220 -11.67 -17.93 29.17
CA LEU A 220 -10.69 -16.82 29.26
C LEU A 220 -10.64 -15.96 27.98
N ASN A 221 -11.67 -16.04 27.15
CA ASN A 221 -11.86 -15.23 25.94
C ASN A 221 -13.35 -14.90 25.78
N PRO A 222 -13.91 -14.08 26.68
CA PRO A 222 -15.32 -13.72 26.62
C PRO A 222 -15.64 -12.94 25.34
N ILE A 223 -16.89 -13.05 24.88
CA ILE A 223 -17.45 -12.17 23.85
C ILE A 223 -17.95 -10.91 24.55
N PHE A 224 -17.30 -9.79 24.30
CA PHE A 224 -17.70 -8.48 24.79
C PHE A 224 -18.87 -7.94 23.96
N LEU A 225 -19.81 -7.29 24.63
CA LEU A 225 -21.03 -6.72 24.05
C LEU A 225 -21.16 -5.25 24.47
N PRO A 226 -21.88 -4.41 23.71
CA PRO A 226 -22.20 -3.03 24.11
C PRO A 226 -22.95 -2.91 25.44
N SER A 227 -23.60 -3.99 25.88
CA SER A 227 -24.32 -4.08 27.17
C SER A 227 -23.42 -4.39 28.37
N ASP A 228 -22.14 -4.70 28.14
CA ASP A 228 -21.17 -4.87 29.23
C ASP A 228 -20.83 -3.51 29.87
N SER A 229 -19.97 -3.50 30.89
CA SER A 229 -19.55 -2.23 31.50
C SER A 229 -18.89 -1.30 30.47
N GLU A 230 -19.05 0.01 30.63
CA GLU A 230 -18.48 1.02 29.72
C GLU A 230 -16.99 0.76 29.43
N HIS A 231 -16.23 0.44 30.48
CA HIS A 231 -14.79 0.22 30.39
C HIS A 231 -14.43 -1.12 29.73
N ASP A 232 -15.17 -2.21 29.98
CA ASP A 232 -14.93 -3.48 29.31
C ASP A 232 -15.18 -3.36 27.80
N TRP A 233 -16.29 -2.71 27.43
CA TRP A 233 -16.65 -2.51 26.02
C TRP A 233 -15.64 -1.59 25.31
N LEU A 234 -15.26 -0.48 25.96
CA LEU A 234 -14.26 0.43 25.42
C LEU A 234 -12.90 -0.26 25.27
N LEU A 235 -12.47 -1.05 26.24
CA LEU A 235 -11.21 -1.79 26.16
C LEU A 235 -11.23 -2.82 25.03
N ALA A 236 -12.34 -3.54 24.83
CA ALA A 236 -12.49 -4.46 23.71
C ALA A 236 -12.36 -3.73 22.35
N LYS A 237 -12.97 -2.55 22.20
CA LYS A 237 -12.82 -1.69 21.02
C LYS A 237 -11.38 -1.22 20.80
N ILE A 238 -10.66 -0.81 21.86
CA ILE A 238 -9.24 -0.42 21.78
C ILE A 238 -8.38 -1.55 21.20
N PHE A 239 -8.59 -2.79 21.64
CA PHE A 239 -7.87 -3.94 21.07
C PHE A 239 -8.20 -4.20 19.60
N VAL A 240 -9.45 -3.99 19.18
CA VAL A 240 -9.80 -4.05 17.75
C VAL A 240 -9.09 -2.94 16.98
N ARG A 241 -9.08 -1.70 17.48
CA ARG A 241 -8.33 -0.59 16.85
C ARG A 241 -6.83 -0.87 16.75
N SER A 242 -6.26 -1.59 17.71
CA SER A 242 -4.85 -1.99 17.66
C SER A 242 -4.58 -3.08 16.61
N ALA A 243 -5.47 -4.07 16.49
CA ALA A 243 -5.41 -5.05 15.39
C ALA A 243 -5.62 -4.40 14.01
N GLU A 244 -6.52 -3.43 13.92
CA GLU A 244 -6.71 -2.58 12.74
C GLU A 244 -5.43 -1.86 12.35
N PHE A 245 -4.75 -1.19 13.29
CA PHE A 245 -3.48 -0.53 13.02
C PHE A 245 -2.46 -1.48 12.38
N THR A 246 -2.30 -2.68 12.95
CA THR A 246 -1.32 -3.65 12.46
C THR A 246 -1.68 -4.17 11.06
N ALA A 247 -2.94 -4.52 10.81
CA ALA A 247 -3.40 -4.95 9.49
C ALA A 247 -3.33 -3.83 8.45
N HIS A 248 -3.69 -2.60 8.84
CA HIS A 248 -3.58 -1.39 8.04
C HIS A 248 -2.15 -1.17 7.56
N GLN A 249 -1.20 -1.06 8.49
CA GLN A 249 0.17 -0.67 8.18
C GLN A 249 0.88 -1.69 7.30
N LEU A 250 0.70 -2.99 7.58
CA LEU A 250 1.51 -4.03 6.95
C LEU A 250 0.85 -4.63 5.71
N ASP A 251 -0.46 -4.85 5.71
CA ASP A 251 -1.17 -5.39 4.53
C ASP A 251 -1.66 -4.26 3.62
N SER A 252 -2.58 -3.43 4.13
CA SER A 252 -3.30 -2.46 3.30
C SER A 252 -2.45 -1.30 2.79
N HIS A 253 -1.46 -0.88 3.57
CA HIS A 253 -0.55 0.22 3.26
C HIS A 253 0.78 -0.31 2.68
N LEU A 254 1.63 -0.95 3.49
CA LEU A 254 2.97 -1.34 3.03
C LEU A 254 2.93 -2.33 1.86
N LEU A 255 2.27 -3.49 2.02
CA LEU A 255 2.27 -4.51 0.96
C LEU A 255 1.48 -4.03 -0.27
N ARG A 256 0.19 -3.73 -0.09
CA ARG A 256 -0.76 -3.54 -1.19
C ARG A 256 -0.57 -2.23 -1.95
N THR A 257 0.12 -1.23 -1.39
CA THR A 257 0.44 0.00 -2.14
C THR A 257 1.93 0.13 -2.40
N HIS A 258 2.75 0.23 -1.36
CA HIS A 258 4.18 0.52 -1.51
C HIS A 258 4.92 -0.60 -2.27
N LEU A 259 4.89 -1.83 -1.76
CA LEU A 259 5.71 -2.92 -2.31
C LEU A 259 5.24 -3.32 -3.72
N LEU A 260 3.92 -3.36 -3.97
CA LEU A 260 3.39 -3.64 -5.30
C LEU A 260 3.68 -2.51 -6.30
N ALA A 261 3.55 -1.25 -5.91
CA ALA A 261 3.93 -0.14 -6.79
C ALA A 261 5.43 -0.17 -7.14
N GLU A 262 6.29 -0.58 -6.20
CA GLU A 262 7.72 -0.79 -6.46
C GLU A 262 7.95 -1.92 -7.47
N VAL A 263 7.25 -3.05 -7.34
CA VAL A 263 7.29 -4.14 -8.34
C VAL A 263 6.95 -3.62 -9.73
N PHE A 264 5.85 -2.89 -9.87
CA PHE A 264 5.43 -2.33 -11.17
C PHE A 264 6.47 -1.35 -11.73
N THR A 265 7.07 -0.55 -10.85
CA THR A 265 8.09 0.45 -11.20
C THR A 265 9.38 -0.21 -11.68
N VAL A 266 9.92 -1.18 -10.95
CA VAL A 266 11.17 -1.87 -11.32
C VAL A 266 11.00 -2.58 -12.64
N ALA A 267 9.91 -3.34 -12.81
CA ALA A 267 9.63 -4.04 -14.07
C ALA A 267 9.49 -3.06 -15.24
N MET A 268 8.78 -1.94 -15.04
CA MET A 268 8.60 -0.91 -16.08
C MET A 268 9.94 -0.31 -16.49
N LEU A 269 10.77 0.10 -15.53
CA LEU A 269 12.07 0.71 -15.81
C LEU A 269 13.02 -0.24 -16.55
N ARG A 270 12.89 -1.54 -16.34
CA ARG A 270 13.74 -2.59 -16.94
C ARG A 270 13.29 -3.06 -18.32
N ASN A 271 11.98 -3.03 -18.60
CA ASN A 271 11.42 -3.67 -19.80
C ASN A 271 10.76 -2.70 -20.77
N LEU A 272 10.40 -1.49 -20.34
CA LEU A 272 9.78 -0.49 -21.21
C LEU A 272 10.76 0.67 -21.48
N PRO A 273 11.25 0.85 -22.72
CA PRO A 273 12.15 1.97 -23.05
C PRO A 273 11.42 3.32 -22.96
N MET A 274 12.15 4.43 -22.85
CA MET A 274 11.54 5.77 -22.64
C MET A 274 10.57 6.22 -23.75
N VAL A 275 10.72 5.63 -24.93
CA VAL A 275 9.86 5.89 -26.08
C VAL A 275 8.58 5.07 -26.08
N HIS A 276 8.50 4.01 -25.27
CA HIS A 276 7.33 3.15 -25.21
C HIS A 276 6.11 3.92 -24.69
N PRO A 277 4.91 3.75 -25.29
CA PRO A 277 3.71 4.48 -24.84
C PRO A 277 3.38 4.22 -23.37
N LEU A 278 3.51 2.98 -22.89
CA LEU A 278 3.25 2.64 -21.49
C LEU A 278 4.32 3.17 -20.52
N TYR A 279 5.57 3.34 -20.95
CA TYR A 279 6.57 4.04 -20.12
C TYR A 279 6.12 5.48 -19.87
N LYS A 280 5.74 6.18 -20.95
CA LYS A 280 5.29 7.57 -20.89
C LYS A 280 4.03 7.74 -20.04
N LEU A 281 3.13 6.76 -20.06
CA LEU A 281 1.94 6.73 -19.21
C LEU A 281 2.30 6.52 -17.73
N LEU A 282 3.14 5.54 -17.43
CA LEU A 282 3.37 5.08 -16.05
C LEU A 282 4.39 5.92 -15.28
N ILE A 283 5.38 6.53 -15.93
CA ILE A 283 6.53 7.15 -15.26
C ILE A 283 6.15 8.23 -14.22
N SER A 284 5.06 8.97 -14.45
CA SER A 284 4.56 9.95 -13.49
C SER A 284 3.91 9.32 -12.26
N HIS A 285 3.34 8.13 -12.40
CA HIS A 285 2.68 7.40 -11.31
C HIS A 285 3.64 6.56 -10.47
N THR A 286 4.89 6.41 -10.92
CA THR A 286 5.95 5.67 -10.21
C THR A 286 6.99 6.58 -9.55
N ARG A 287 6.77 7.91 -9.63
CA ARG A 287 7.70 8.91 -9.13
C ARG A 287 7.90 8.70 -7.62
N TYR A 288 9.15 8.46 -7.22
CA TYR A 288 9.62 8.27 -5.84
C TYR A 288 9.23 6.99 -5.12
N THR A 289 8.46 6.12 -5.74
CA THR A 289 8.10 4.82 -5.16
C THR A 289 9.33 4.02 -4.72
N LEU A 290 10.35 3.91 -5.57
CA LEU A 290 11.58 3.18 -5.22
C LEU A 290 12.30 3.81 -4.02
N GLN A 291 12.33 5.14 -3.99
CA GLN A 291 13.06 5.89 -2.98
C GLN A 291 12.38 5.80 -1.60
N ILE A 292 11.08 6.05 -1.55
CA ILE A 292 10.35 6.01 -0.28
C ILE A 292 10.34 4.60 0.30
N ASN A 293 10.26 3.56 -0.54
CA ASN A 293 10.32 2.19 -0.09
C ASN A 293 11.72 1.82 0.43
N TYR A 294 12.78 2.31 -0.22
CA TYR A 294 14.15 2.17 0.29
C TYR A 294 14.29 2.82 1.67
N MET A 295 13.79 4.06 1.82
CA MET A 295 13.78 4.76 3.11
C MET A 295 12.95 4.03 4.16
N ALA A 296 11.79 3.48 3.81
CA ALA A 296 10.95 2.71 4.72
C ALA A 296 11.69 1.47 5.24
N ARG A 297 12.39 0.74 4.36
CA ARG A 297 13.23 -0.39 4.74
C ARG A 297 14.31 -0.02 5.75
N LEU A 298 14.92 1.15 5.61
CA LEU A 298 15.94 1.62 6.55
C LEU A 298 15.36 2.18 7.85
N LEU A 299 14.42 3.12 7.74
CA LEU A 299 14.04 4.03 8.82
C LEU A 299 12.74 3.63 9.53
N LEU A 300 11.93 2.76 8.93
CA LEU A 300 10.65 2.34 9.51
C LEU A 300 10.70 0.89 9.94
N ILE A 301 10.86 -0.02 8.98
CA ILE A 301 10.77 -1.43 9.29
C ILE A 301 12.14 -2.01 9.68
N GLY A 302 13.26 -1.39 9.28
CA GLY A 302 14.64 -1.82 9.59
C GLY A 302 14.90 -2.15 11.07
N GLU A 303 16.03 -2.80 11.38
CA GLU A 303 16.37 -3.21 12.76
C GLU A 303 16.28 -2.05 13.78
N THR A 304 16.68 -0.84 13.36
CA THR A 304 16.60 0.39 14.16
C THR A 304 15.47 1.32 13.72
N GLY A 305 14.58 0.85 12.85
CA GLY A 305 13.49 1.64 12.31
C GLY A 305 12.36 1.86 13.32
N SER A 306 11.62 2.96 13.14
CA SER A 306 10.56 3.40 14.06
C SER A 306 9.49 2.33 14.32
N PHE A 307 9.01 1.64 13.28
CA PHE A 307 7.99 0.59 13.42
C PHE A 307 8.54 -0.59 14.23
N THR A 308 9.78 -1.01 13.96
CA THR A 308 10.45 -2.09 14.70
C THR A 308 10.72 -1.73 16.15
N GLN A 309 10.99 -0.47 16.46
CA GLN A 309 11.28 -0.04 17.83
C GLN A 309 10.04 0.22 18.68
N PHE A 310 8.92 0.65 18.08
CA PHE A 310 7.79 1.21 18.83
C PHE A 310 6.45 0.52 18.61
N ALA A 311 6.26 -0.28 17.56
CA ALA A 311 5.02 -1.01 17.33
C ALA A 311 5.01 -2.39 18.03
N ALA A 312 3.81 -2.86 18.40
CA ALA A 312 3.61 -4.17 19.03
C ALA A 312 4.08 -5.33 18.15
N THR A 313 3.97 -5.21 16.82
CA THR A 313 4.38 -6.24 15.86
C THR A 313 5.57 -5.79 15.01
N GLY A 314 6.53 -5.11 15.63
CA GLY A 314 7.82 -4.77 15.03
C GLY A 314 8.73 -6.01 14.82
N GLY A 315 9.82 -5.84 14.07
CA GLY A 315 10.81 -6.91 13.86
C GLY A 315 10.22 -8.12 13.11
N GLU A 316 10.39 -9.34 13.66
CA GLU A 316 9.97 -10.58 12.99
C GLU A 316 8.46 -10.66 12.74
N GLY A 317 7.65 -9.95 13.53
CA GLY A 317 6.20 -9.86 13.32
C GLY A 317 5.83 -9.29 11.95
N VAL A 318 6.63 -8.34 11.43
CA VAL A 318 6.47 -7.75 10.10
C VAL A 318 6.56 -8.82 9.01
N ASN A 319 7.58 -9.68 9.08
CA ASN A 319 7.82 -10.73 8.10
C ASN A 319 6.65 -11.73 8.06
N VAL A 320 6.18 -12.16 9.24
CA VAL A 320 5.08 -13.12 9.34
C VAL A 320 3.80 -12.56 8.72
N ILE A 321 3.47 -11.30 9.00
CA ILE A 321 2.26 -10.66 8.47
C ILE A 321 2.37 -10.46 6.97
N LEU A 322 3.50 -9.92 6.47
CA LEU A 322 3.69 -9.68 5.03
C LEU A 322 3.59 -10.98 4.22
N ARG A 323 4.18 -12.09 4.68
CA ARG A 323 4.07 -13.38 3.99
C ARG A 323 2.63 -13.90 3.93
N ARG A 324 1.86 -13.73 5.01
CA ARG A 324 0.45 -14.15 5.06
C ARG A 324 -0.45 -13.24 4.24
N ALA A 325 -0.21 -11.94 4.26
CA ALA A 325 -0.93 -10.97 3.46
C ALA A 325 -0.69 -11.26 1.96
N PHE A 326 0.58 -11.49 1.58
CA PHE A 326 0.96 -11.86 0.22
C PHE A 326 0.32 -13.18 -0.22
N SER A 327 0.28 -14.22 0.62
CA SER A 327 -0.37 -15.49 0.25
C SER A 327 -1.89 -15.39 0.07
N SER A 328 -2.52 -14.34 0.63
CA SER A 328 -3.94 -14.04 0.44
C SER A 328 -4.24 -13.08 -0.72
N LEU A 329 -3.19 -12.52 -1.33
CA LEU A 329 -3.31 -11.49 -2.35
C LEU A 329 -3.82 -12.09 -3.67
N THR A 330 -4.82 -11.45 -4.25
CA THR A 330 -5.31 -11.77 -5.59
C THR A 330 -5.38 -10.52 -6.46
N TYR A 331 -5.24 -10.68 -7.77
CA TYR A 331 -5.39 -9.59 -8.73
C TYR A 331 -6.76 -8.92 -8.62
N SER A 332 -7.82 -9.70 -8.40
CA SER A 332 -9.16 -9.16 -8.14
C SER A 332 -9.24 -8.33 -6.86
N SER A 333 -8.49 -8.70 -5.81
CA SER A 333 -8.44 -7.90 -4.58
C SER A 333 -7.69 -6.56 -4.72
N LEU A 334 -6.99 -6.36 -5.85
CA LEU A 334 -6.36 -5.08 -6.22
C LEU A 334 -7.26 -4.25 -7.14
N CYS A 335 -8.30 -4.85 -7.70
CA CYS A 335 -9.26 -4.17 -8.55
C CYS A 335 -10.45 -3.72 -7.71
N LEU A 336 -10.54 -2.42 -7.41
CA LEU A 336 -11.52 -1.89 -6.44
C LEU A 336 -12.96 -2.37 -6.69
N PRO A 337 -13.52 -2.33 -7.93
CA PRO A 337 -14.88 -2.81 -8.15
C PRO A 337 -15.06 -4.29 -7.76
N GLU A 338 -14.09 -5.13 -8.12
CA GLU A 338 -14.13 -6.57 -7.85
C GLU A 338 -13.97 -6.86 -6.36
N ASP A 339 -13.09 -6.13 -5.66
CA ASP A 339 -12.90 -6.24 -4.22
C ASP A 339 -14.17 -5.83 -3.44
N ILE A 340 -14.83 -4.73 -3.82
CA ILE A 340 -16.08 -4.27 -3.22
C ILE A 340 -17.20 -5.31 -3.38
N THR A 341 -17.35 -5.88 -4.58
CA THR A 341 -18.31 -6.96 -4.83
C THR A 341 -17.94 -8.22 -4.04
N ALA A 342 -16.67 -8.63 -4.03
CA ALA A 342 -16.21 -9.84 -3.34
C ALA A 342 -16.43 -9.76 -1.82
N ARG A 343 -16.32 -8.57 -1.22
CA ARG A 343 -16.62 -8.32 0.19
C ARG A 343 -18.12 -8.10 0.47
N GLY A 344 -18.95 -8.05 -0.56
CA GLY A 344 -20.41 -7.87 -0.45
C GLY A 344 -20.84 -6.48 -0.01
N LEU A 345 -20.09 -5.44 -0.40
CA LEU A 345 -20.22 -4.08 0.13
C LEU A 345 -20.89 -3.09 -0.83
N GLU A 346 -21.39 -3.53 -1.98
CA GLU A 346 -21.94 -2.67 -3.04
C GLU A 346 -23.10 -1.78 -2.57
N SER A 347 -23.95 -2.31 -1.67
CA SER A 347 -25.18 -1.64 -1.23
C SER A 347 -25.07 -0.95 0.14
N VAL A 348 -23.87 -0.86 0.72
CA VAL A 348 -23.67 -0.30 2.06
C VAL A 348 -23.82 1.24 2.00
N PRO A 349 -24.80 1.87 2.67
CA PRO A 349 -24.89 3.33 2.75
C PRO A 349 -23.69 3.96 3.47
N LYS A 350 -23.45 5.25 3.21
CA LYS A 350 -22.40 6.06 3.87
C LYS A 350 -21.00 5.46 3.76
N PHE A 351 -20.69 4.80 2.63
CA PHE A 351 -19.38 4.21 2.36
C PHE A 351 -18.63 5.04 1.33
N TYR A 352 -18.06 6.16 1.76
CA TYR A 352 -17.46 7.18 0.91
C TYR A 352 -16.17 6.71 0.24
N TYR A 353 -15.35 5.89 0.92
CA TYR A 353 -14.19 5.26 0.27
C TYR A 353 -14.59 4.47 -0.98
N ARG A 354 -15.66 3.68 -0.90
CA ARG A 354 -16.20 2.96 -2.07
C ARG A 354 -16.70 3.94 -3.11
N ASP A 355 -17.57 4.88 -2.72
CA ASP A 355 -18.26 5.73 -3.69
C ASP A 355 -17.28 6.62 -4.48
N ASP A 356 -16.32 7.24 -3.79
CA ASP A 356 -15.30 8.07 -4.42
C ASP A 356 -14.23 7.23 -5.11
N GLY A 357 -13.83 6.12 -4.50
CA GLY A 357 -12.89 5.17 -5.10
C GLY A 357 -13.39 4.61 -6.42
N LEU A 358 -14.67 4.20 -6.52
CA LEU A 358 -15.25 3.68 -7.75
C LEU A 358 -15.35 4.76 -8.84
N ARG A 359 -15.63 6.01 -8.47
CA ARG A 359 -15.61 7.14 -9.40
C ARG A 359 -14.20 7.41 -9.92
N LEU A 360 -13.20 7.42 -9.04
CA LEU A 360 -11.80 7.58 -9.43
C LEU A 360 -11.31 6.41 -10.29
N TRP A 361 -11.70 5.19 -9.96
CA TRP A 361 -11.43 4.00 -10.75
C TRP A 361 -11.98 4.15 -12.17
N ASP A 362 -13.24 4.55 -12.34
CA ASP A 362 -13.84 4.80 -13.66
C ASP A 362 -13.10 5.89 -14.45
N ILE A 363 -12.76 7.01 -13.80
CA ILE A 363 -12.02 8.11 -14.45
C ILE A 363 -10.65 7.62 -14.94
N ILE A 364 -9.91 6.91 -14.10
CA ILE A 364 -8.61 6.33 -14.45
C ILE A 364 -8.79 5.31 -15.57
N ASN A 365 -9.80 4.45 -15.49
CA ASN A 365 -10.07 3.43 -16.50
C ASN A 365 -10.34 4.05 -17.87
N ARG A 366 -11.19 5.08 -17.96
CA ARG A 366 -11.47 5.79 -19.23
C ARG A 366 -10.23 6.49 -19.79
N PHE A 367 -9.41 7.08 -18.94
CA PHE A 367 -8.13 7.68 -19.35
C PHE A 367 -7.17 6.63 -19.91
N VAL A 368 -6.98 5.52 -19.18
CA VAL A 368 -6.14 4.40 -19.60
C VAL A 368 -6.67 3.78 -20.89
N GLU A 369 -7.98 3.56 -21.00
CA GLU A 369 -8.62 3.00 -22.19
C GLU A 369 -8.35 3.87 -23.42
N GLY A 370 -8.55 5.18 -23.32
CA GLY A 370 -8.26 6.11 -24.42
C GLY A 370 -6.80 6.06 -24.87
N MET A 371 -5.88 6.03 -23.91
CA MET A 371 -4.44 5.93 -24.18
C MET A 371 -4.05 4.58 -24.80
N VAL A 372 -4.49 3.48 -24.21
CA VAL A 372 -4.11 2.13 -24.66
C VAL A 372 -4.72 1.86 -26.02
N ARG A 373 -6.00 2.16 -26.26
CA ARG A 373 -6.63 1.93 -27.58
C ARG A 373 -6.04 2.80 -28.69
N HIS A 374 -5.53 3.98 -28.36
CA HIS A 374 -4.81 4.81 -29.33
C HIS A 374 -3.53 4.13 -29.83
N TYR A 375 -2.79 3.46 -28.93
CA TYR A 375 -1.54 2.79 -29.28
C TYR A 375 -1.69 1.30 -29.60
N TYR A 376 -2.76 0.63 -29.18
CA TYR A 376 -3.03 -0.79 -29.44
C TYR A 376 -4.45 -0.91 -30.00
N PRO A 377 -4.64 -0.77 -31.32
CA PRO A 377 -5.96 -0.82 -31.95
C PRO A 377 -6.57 -2.23 -31.97
N CYS A 378 -5.76 -3.28 -31.78
CA CYS A 378 -6.22 -4.66 -31.74
C CYS A 378 -5.34 -5.55 -30.84
N ASP A 379 -5.90 -6.71 -30.47
CA ASP A 379 -5.24 -7.71 -29.62
C ASP A 379 -3.95 -8.26 -30.24
N GLY A 380 -3.89 -8.35 -31.58
CA GLY A 380 -2.69 -8.82 -32.29
C GLY A 380 -1.46 -7.95 -32.02
N GLU A 381 -1.64 -6.63 -31.87
CA GLU A 381 -0.53 -5.74 -31.54
C GLU A 381 -0.06 -5.88 -30.09
N VAL A 382 -0.96 -6.23 -29.16
CA VAL A 382 -0.60 -6.56 -27.77
C VAL A 382 0.24 -7.85 -27.74
N GLN A 383 -0.16 -8.86 -28.49
CA GLN A 383 0.55 -10.15 -28.57
C GLN A 383 1.92 -10.02 -29.24
N GLN A 384 2.06 -9.11 -30.21
CA GLN A 384 3.32 -8.88 -30.92
C GLN A 384 4.34 -8.06 -30.10
N ASP A 385 3.89 -7.32 -29.09
CA ASP A 385 4.74 -6.42 -28.31
C ASP A 385 5.59 -7.18 -27.27
N SER A 386 6.79 -7.59 -27.65
CA SER A 386 7.70 -8.35 -26.79
C SER A 386 8.17 -7.61 -25.54
N GLU A 387 8.19 -6.26 -25.56
CA GLU A 387 8.55 -5.45 -24.40
C GLU A 387 7.42 -5.44 -23.36
N LEU A 388 6.17 -5.30 -23.83
CA LEU A 388 4.97 -5.45 -23.01
C LEU A 388 4.88 -6.85 -22.38
N GLN A 389 5.12 -7.91 -23.16
CA GLN A 389 5.12 -9.28 -22.65
C GLN A 389 6.24 -9.52 -21.63
N SER A 390 7.44 -8.98 -21.88
CA SER A 390 8.55 -9.06 -20.92
C SER A 390 8.24 -8.32 -19.63
N TRP A 391 7.57 -7.16 -19.72
CA TRP A 391 7.19 -6.37 -18.55
C TRP A 391 6.21 -7.12 -17.63
N ILE A 392 5.11 -7.64 -18.16
CA ILE A 392 4.14 -8.38 -17.34
C ILE A 392 4.70 -9.72 -16.85
N GLY A 393 5.49 -10.41 -17.68
CA GLY A 393 6.17 -11.64 -17.28
C GLY A 393 7.11 -11.41 -16.10
N GLU A 394 7.85 -10.29 -16.08
CA GLU A 394 8.74 -9.95 -14.97
C GLU A 394 7.98 -9.62 -13.67
N ILE A 395 6.82 -8.95 -13.78
CA ILE A 395 5.92 -8.71 -12.64
C ILE A 395 5.41 -10.04 -12.08
N PHE A 396 4.94 -10.95 -12.95
CA PHE A 396 4.47 -12.26 -12.52
C PHE A 396 5.58 -13.07 -11.84
N THR A 397 6.77 -13.15 -12.47
CA THR A 397 7.88 -13.97 -11.97
C THR A 397 8.50 -13.42 -10.69
N HIS A 398 8.82 -12.12 -10.64
CA HIS A 398 9.55 -11.55 -9.49
C HIS A 398 8.66 -10.85 -8.47
N GLY A 399 7.55 -10.25 -8.92
CA GLY A 399 6.60 -9.58 -8.04
C GLY A 399 5.61 -10.53 -7.37
N PHE A 400 5.10 -11.49 -8.14
CA PHE A 400 4.10 -12.46 -7.68
C PHE A 400 4.65 -13.89 -7.55
N LEU A 401 5.97 -14.07 -7.69
CA LEU A 401 6.68 -15.33 -7.43
C LEU A 401 6.13 -16.52 -8.22
N GLU A 402 5.65 -16.27 -9.43
CA GLU A 402 5.06 -17.28 -10.33
C GLU A 402 3.83 -17.99 -9.72
N GLN A 403 3.19 -17.38 -8.73
CA GLN A 403 2.04 -17.94 -8.04
C GLN A 403 0.75 -17.75 -8.85
N GLY A 404 0.40 -18.77 -9.65
CA GLY A 404 -0.80 -18.74 -10.50
C GLY A 404 -2.12 -18.57 -9.74
N ASN A 405 -2.18 -18.93 -8.45
CA ASN A 405 -3.35 -18.71 -7.58
C ASN A 405 -3.63 -17.22 -7.29
N THR A 406 -2.67 -16.32 -7.52
CA THR A 406 -2.88 -14.88 -7.39
C THR A 406 -3.78 -14.32 -8.50
N GLY A 407 -3.86 -15.01 -9.65
CA GLY A 407 -4.66 -14.58 -10.81
C GLY A 407 -4.09 -13.38 -11.58
N ILE A 408 -2.90 -12.89 -11.23
CA ILE A 408 -2.19 -11.87 -12.03
C ILE A 408 -1.75 -12.50 -13.36
N PRO A 409 -1.84 -11.80 -14.50
CA PRO A 409 -1.45 -12.38 -15.78
C PRO A 409 0.07 -12.58 -15.87
N ALA A 410 0.49 -13.69 -16.48
CA ALA A 410 1.90 -13.92 -16.87
C ALA A 410 2.21 -13.35 -18.27
N ALA A 411 1.18 -13.10 -19.07
CA ALA A 411 1.23 -12.55 -20.41
C ALA A 411 -0.08 -11.81 -20.72
N PHE A 412 -0.04 -10.84 -21.64
CA PHE A 412 -1.23 -10.17 -22.14
C PHE A 412 -1.61 -10.69 -23.54
N ASN A 413 -2.86 -11.09 -23.70
CA ASN A 413 -3.40 -11.54 -24.99
C ASN A 413 -4.35 -10.52 -25.60
N THR A 414 -4.95 -9.65 -24.78
CA THR A 414 -5.96 -8.68 -25.25
C THR A 414 -5.69 -7.27 -24.77
N VAL A 415 -6.19 -6.30 -25.53
CA VAL A 415 -6.18 -4.87 -25.17
C VAL A 415 -6.90 -4.64 -23.83
N THR A 416 -7.98 -5.38 -23.58
CA THR A 416 -8.78 -5.27 -22.35
C THR A 416 -8.00 -5.69 -21.12
N GLU A 417 -7.17 -6.74 -21.19
CA GLU A 417 -6.31 -7.15 -20.08
C GLU A 417 -5.27 -6.09 -19.73
N VAL A 418 -4.67 -5.45 -20.76
CA VAL A 418 -3.72 -4.35 -20.59
C VAL A 418 -4.39 -3.15 -19.92
N ILE A 419 -5.59 -2.76 -20.37
CA ILE A 419 -6.38 -1.68 -19.77
C ILE A 419 -6.68 -1.97 -18.30
N ARG A 420 -7.15 -3.18 -17.99
CA ARG A 420 -7.48 -3.58 -16.61
C ARG A 420 -6.25 -3.49 -15.71
N PHE A 421 -5.11 -4.01 -16.17
CA PHE A 421 -3.88 -4.02 -15.38
C PHE A 421 -3.34 -2.61 -15.14
N LEU A 422 -3.30 -1.77 -16.18
CA LEU A 422 -2.84 -0.39 -16.05
C LEU A 422 -3.77 0.45 -15.17
N THR A 423 -5.08 0.23 -15.26
CA THR A 423 -6.06 0.87 -14.35
C THR A 423 -5.74 0.51 -12.90
N MET A 424 -5.57 -0.78 -12.61
CA MET A 424 -5.21 -1.27 -11.28
C MET A 424 -3.88 -0.67 -10.78
N ALA A 425 -2.82 -0.71 -11.60
CA ALA A 425 -1.51 -0.23 -11.20
C ALA A 425 -1.50 1.28 -10.92
N ILE A 426 -2.14 2.07 -11.78
CA ILE A 426 -2.27 3.53 -11.61
C ILE A 426 -3.12 3.85 -10.38
N PHE A 427 -4.27 3.17 -10.21
CA PHE A 427 -5.13 3.36 -9.03
C PHE A 427 -4.38 3.02 -7.73
N THR A 428 -3.63 1.93 -7.72
CA THR A 428 -2.83 1.47 -6.57
C THR A 428 -1.80 2.52 -6.14
N GLY A 429 -1.01 3.03 -7.10
CA GLY A 429 0.03 4.04 -6.84
C GLY A 429 -0.48 5.46 -6.59
N SER A 430 -1.79 5.70 -6.75
CA SER A 430 -2.41 7.02 -6.56
C SER A 430 -3.55 6.99 -5.54
N ALA A 431 -4.77 6.73 -6.00
CA ALA A 431 -5.99 6.80 -5.20
C ALA A 431 -5.98 5.84 -4.00
N GLN A 432 -5.56 4.59 -4.19
CA GLN A 432 -5.51 3.63 -3.08
C GLN A 432 -4.50 4.06 -2.02
N HIS A 433 -3.26 4.37 -2.42
CA HIS A 433 -2.23 4.86 -1.51
C HIS A 433 -2.72 6.10 -0.75
N ALA A 434 -3.29 7.10 -1.44
CA ALA A 434 -3.82 8.30 -0.78
C ALA A 434 -4.90 7.95 0.26
N ALA A 435 -5.85 7.06 -0.09
CA ALA A 435 -6.93 6.66 0.81
C ALA A 435 -6.44 6.00 2.10
N VAL A 436 -5.36 5.20 2.03
CA VAL A 436 -4.82 4.49 3.20
C VAL A 436 -3.61 5.18 3.85
N ASN A 437 -3.11 6.28 3.29
CA ASN A 437 -1.94 7.00 3.81
C ASN A 437 -2.32 8.36 4.43
N SER A 438 -3.11 9.18 3.71
CA SER A 438 -3.29 10.59 4.06
C SER A 438 -4.03 10.82 5.39
N GLY A 439 -4.91 9.88 5.78
CA GLY A 439 -5.66 9.96 7.03
C GLY A 439 -4.93 9.39 8.26
N GLN A 440 -3.68 8.93 8.14
CA GLN A 440 -2.99 8.24 9.25
C GLN A 440 -2.92 9.08 10.51
N TYR A 441 -2.55 10.36 10.41
CA TYR A 441 -2.51 11.24 11.57
C TYR A 441 -3.89 11.81 11.94
N ASP A 442 -4.81 11.94 10.98
CA ASP A 442 -6.17 12.36 11.30
C ASP A 442 -6.75 11.37 12.33
N PHE A 443 -6.73 10.08 12.01
CA PHE A 443 -7.25 9.00 12.86
C PHE A 443 -6.30 8.55 13.98
N GLY A 444 -4.99 8.63 13.76
CA GLY A 444 -3.95 8.16 14.69
C GLY A 444 -3.33 9.24 15.57
N GLY A 445 -3.64 10.52 15.33
CA GLY A 445 -3.23 11.64 16.18
C GLY A 445 -3.85 11.57 17.58
N TRP A 446 -4.95 10.83 17.74
CA TRP A 446 -5.48 10.43 19.04
C TRP A 446 -5.15 8.95 19.30
N MET A 447 -4.09 8.70 20.06
CA MET A 447 -3.51 7.37 20.24
C MET A 447 -4.52 6.28 20.71
N PRO A 448 -5.47 6.54 21.64
CA PRO A 448 -6.48 5.54 22.00
C PRO A 448 -7.38 5.06 20.83
N ASN A 449 -7.51 5.86 19.77
CA ASN A 449 -8.28 5.51 18.57
C ASN A 449 -7.48 4.70 17.53
N ASN A 450 -6.15 4.68 17.60
CA ASN A 450 -5.32 3.89 16.70
C ASN A 450 -4.05 3.36 17.40
N PRO A 451 -4.20 2.49 18.43
CA PRO A 451 -3.07 2.08 19.25
C PRO A 451 -2.12 1.16 18.50
N PHE A 452 -0.91 1.65 18.21
CA PHE A 452 0.14 0.88 17.55
C PHE A 452 0.90 -0.06 18.49
N SER A 453 0.69 0.09 19.81
CA SER A 453 1.20 -0.81 20.82
C SER A 453 0.33 -0.80 22.07
N LEU A 454 0.28 -1.91 22.79
CA LEU A 454 -0.45 -2.09 24.04
C LEU A 454 0.43 -2.88 25.03
N GLN A 455 0.46 -2.48 26.31
CA GLN A 455 1.41 -2.98 27.33
C GLN A 455 0.84 -4.08 28.24
N HIS A 456 -0.43 -4.43 28.10
CA HIS A 456 -1.08 -5.48 28.89
C HIS A 456 -1.88 -6.43 27.98
N PRO A 457 -2.06 -7.70 28.40
CA PRO A 457 -2.80 -8.68 27.61
C PRO A 457 -4.30 -8.34 27.51
N PRO A 458 -5.01 -8.87 26.51
CA PRO A 458 -6.46 -8.78 26.43
C PRO A 458 -7.16 -9.24 27.72
N PRO A 459 -8.22 -8.54 28.17
CA PRO A 459 -8.99 -8.95 29.34
C PRO A 459 -9.55 -10.38 29.15
N THR A 460 -9.43 -11.19 30.21
CA THR A 460 -9.89 -12.59 30.22
C THR A 460 -11.23 -12.78 30.91
N THR A 461 -11.73 -11.75 31.60
CA THR A 461 -13.03 -11.73 32.29
C THR A 461 -13.72 -10.38 32.08
N LYS A 462 -15.04 -10.34 32.26
CA LYS A 462 -15.84 -9.10 32.27
C LYS A 462 -15.97 -8.54 33.69
N GLY A 463 -16.29 -7.25 33.81
CA GLY A 463 -16.59 -6.56 35.06
C GLY A 463 -15.37 -6.13 35.88
N CYS A 464 -14.17 -6.25 35.32
CA CYS A 464 -12.91 -5.96 36.02
C CYS A 464 -12.18 -4.73 35.48
N SER A 465 -12.63 -4.16 34.35
CA SER A 465 -11.97 -3.00 33.73
C SER A 465 -12.47 -1.68 34.31
N ASP A 466 -11.57 -0.73 34.47
CA ASP A 466 -11.84 0.65 34.87
C ASP A 466 -10.96 1.63 34.07
N GLU A 467 -11.09 2.93 34.33
CA GLU A 467 -10.27 3.96 33.67
C GLU A 467 -8.77 3.74 33.89
N HIS A 468 -8.38 3.26 35.07
CA HIS A 468 -6.98 2.97 35.39
C HIS A 468 -6.43 1.83 34.51
N THR A 469 -7.21 0.77 34.31
CA THR A 469 -6.90 -0.36 33.44
C THR A 469 -6.67 0.11 32.00
N ILE A 470 -7.53 1.01 31.50
CA ILE A 470 -7.37 1.60 30.16
C ILE A 470 -6.10 2.43 30.07
N LEU A 471 -5.79 3.27 31.06
CA LEU A 471 -4.57 4.08 31.05
C LEU A 471 -3.30 3.23 31.15
N GLN A 472 -3.32 2.14 31.90
CA GLN A 472 -2.17 1.24 32.07
C GLN A 472 -1.82 0.48 30.78
N ILE A 473 -2.83 0.10 29.98
CA ILE A 473 -2.56 -0.66 28.75
C ILE A 473 -1.94 0.19 27.64
N LEU A 474 -2.17 1.51 27.66
CA LEU A 474 -1.70 2.40 26.63
C LEU A 474 -0.17 2.55 26.67
N PRO A 475 0.48 2.83 25.54
CA PRO A 475 1.93 2.94 25.45
C PRO A 475 2.47 4.14 26.25
N ASP A 476 3.73 4.03 26.67
CA ASP A 476 4.45 5.11 27.36
C ASP A 476 4.48 6.38 26.50
N VAL A 477 4.64 7.54 27.15
CA VAL A 477 4.64 8.84 26.45
C VAL A 477 5.67 8.89 25.33
N ASN A 478 6.88 8.36 25.53
CA ASN A 478 7.91 8.35 24.48
C ASN A 478 7.50 7.48 23.28
N VAL A 479 6.92 6.30 23.52
CA VAL A 479 6.40 5.41 22.49
C VAL A 479 5.27 6.10 21.74
N THR A 480 4.31 6.69 22.45
CA THR A 480 3.20 7.48 21.92
C THR A 480 3.67 8.59 20.99
N VAL A 481 4.62 9.43 21.45
CA VAL A 481 5.17 10.54 20.67
C VAL A 481 5.87 10.06 19.41
N GLN A 482 6.61 8.95 19.47
CA GLN A 482 7.30 8.40 18.30
C GLN A 482 6.32 7.87 17.24
N GLY A 483 5.29 7.12 17.63
CA GLY A 483 4.26 6.65 16.70
C GLY A 483 3.43 7.80 16.10
N MET A 484 3.07 8.79 16.90
CA MET A 484 2.36 10.00 16.42
C MET A 484 3.22 10.83 15.47
N SER A 485 4.51 11.01 15.77
CA SER A 485 5.46 11.71 14.89
C SER A 485 5.62 10.98 13.56
N THR A 486 5.69 9.65 13.60
CA THR A 486 5.80 8.80 12.39
C THR A 486 4.55 8.93 11.53
N THR A 487 3.36 8.73 12.09
CA THR A 487 2.09 8.86 11.34
C THR A 487 1.89 10.27 10.78
N TRP A 488 2.31 11.31 11.52
CA TRP A 488 2.32 12.68 11.02
C TRP A 488 3.25 12.89 9.84
N GLY A 489 4.46 12.32 9.90
CA GLY A 489 5.45 12.40 8.82
C GLY A 489 5.01 11.67 7.56
N LEU A 490 4.34 10.52 7.70
CA LEU A 490 3.84 9.73 6.58
C LEU A 490 2.59 10.35 5.92
N SER A 491 1.78 11.09 6.67
CA SER A 491 0.56 11.71 6.16
C SER A 491 0.81 12.93 5.25
N ARG A 492 2.07 13.22 4.85
CA ARG A 492 2.49 14.50 4.27
C ARG A 492 3.09 14.44 2.89
#